data_AF-A0A1V6Q332-F1
#
_entry.id   AF-A0A1V6Q332-F1
#
_cell.length_a   1.000
_cell.length_b   1.000
_cell.length_c   1.000
_cell.angle_alpha   90.00
_cell.angle_beta   90.00
_cell.angle_gamma   90.00
#
_symmetry.space_group_name_H-M   'P 1'
#
loop_
_entity.id
_entity.type
_entity.pdbx_description
1 polymer ?
#
loop_
_entity_poly.entity_id
_entity_poly.type
_entity_poly.pdbx_seq_one_letter_code
_entity_poly.pdbx_strand_id
1 'polypeptide(L)'
;MTTKNPNKHRTPDSQEEELGTSISSIRAEIQTLQKRKRLLTSSLLTTNQIQSLLTTPPKEATNTLETLSPLVQAAGKHNTSNHHRIAFGATTFPFKDPSPTANSQTKNLLGVRIDVCARNGRFAKPYYILLRSERSHVAGKESTRRLRVHRHTIPSFISVAKLEAVYLPRARGSTHQDEEEGDTSSEDSPSKKQPSTRKQDLSAFVRELRRELVAWHMRVDAIDLLREWVGLVDSEGRVIPSEDVSPDPIV
;
A
#
# COMPACT_ATOMS: atom_id res chain seq x y z
N MET A 1 53.73 33.77 3.43
CA MET A 1 53.33 32.55 2.69
C MET A 1 51.85 32.29 2.95
N THR A 2 50.98 32.82 2.11
CA THR A 2 49.51 32.71 2.25
C THR A 2 48.98 31.67 1.27
N THR A 3 48.54 30.54 1.80
CA THR A 3 47.92 29.43 1.05
C THR A 3 46.50 29.82 0.64
N LYS A 4 46.28 30.08 -0.66
CA LYS A 4 44.93 30.22 -1.22
C LYS A 4 44.27 28.85 -1.29
N ASN A 5 43.19 28.66 -0.53
CA ASN A 5 42.30 27.51 -0.62
C ASN A 5 41.68 27.41 -2.03
N PRO A 6 41.87 26.31 -2.78
CA PRO A 6 41.35 26.15 -4.14
C PRO A 6 40.00 25.41 -4.14
N ASN A 7 39.04 25.85 -3.34
CA ASN A 7 37.69 25.30 -3.39
C ASN A 7 36.66 26.43 -3.58
N LYS A 8 36.85 27.17 -4.68
CA LYS A 8 35.81 28.03 -5.23
C LYS A 8 34.90 27.11 -6.03
N HIS A 9 33.69 26.86 -5.52
CA HIS A 9 32.61 26.20 -6.26
C HIS A 9 32.53 26.84 -7.66
N ARG A 10 32.89 26.06 -8.68
CA ARG A 10 32.76 26.45 -10.09
C ARG A 10 31.26 26.53 -10.35
N THR A 11 30.76 27.73 -10.59
CA THR A 11 29.43 27.92 -11.18
C THR A 11 29.44 27.19 -12.53
N PRO A 12 28.46 26.34 -12.84
CA PRO A 12 28.43 25.65 -14.12
C PRO A 12 28.48 26.68 -15.24
N ASP A 13 29.30 26.42 -16.25
CA ASP A 13 29.35 27.27 -17.45
C ASP A 13 27.96 27.20 -18.14
N SER A 14 27.47 28.29 -18.76
CA SER A 14 26.11 28.34 -19.39
C SER A 14 25.85 27.16 -20.33
N GLN A 15 26.89 26.66 -20.98
CA GLN A 15 26.84 25.48 -21.85
C GLN A 15 26.58 24.17 -21.08
N GLU A 16 27.11 24.03 -19.85
CA GLU A 16 26.87 22.86 -19.00
C GLU A 16 25.42 22.80 -18.52
N GLU A 17 24.80 23.95 -18.23
CA GLU A 17 23.38 24.04 -17.89
C GLU A 17 22.47 23.71 -19.09
N GLU A 18 22.77 24.24 -20.27
CA GLU A 18 22.07 23.91 -21.52
C GLU A 18 22.16 22.40 -21.84
N LEU A 19 23.34 21.80 -21.69
CA LEU A 19 23.51 20.35 -21.84
C LEU A 19 22.75 19.57 -20.77
N GLY A 20 22.73 20.04 -19.53
CA GLY A 20 21.98 19.41 -18.44
C GLY A 20 20.47 19.40 -18.67
N THR A 21 19.91 20.50 -19.18
CA THR A 21 18.49 20.57 -19.56
C THR A 21 18.17 19.67 -20.75
N SER A 22 19.03 19.64 -21.77
CA SER A 22 18.89 18.75 -22.93
C SER A 22 18.94 17.27 -22.54
N ILE A 23 19.92 16.87 -21.71
CA ILE A 23 20.04 15.52 -21.18
C ILE A 23 18.80 15.14 -20.37
N SER A 24 18.28 16.05 -19.55
CA SER A 24 17.07 15.80 -18.75
C SER A 24 15.84 15.64 -19.64
N SER A 25 15.71 16.45 -20.68
CA SER A 25 14.65 16.36 -21.68
C SER A 25 14.69 15.03 -22.44
N ILE A 26 15.85 14.66 -22.99
CA ILE A 26 16.04 13.39 -23.71
C ILE A 26 15.75 12.19 -22.79
N ARG A 27 16.21 12.23 -21.53
CA ARG A 27 15.90 11.17 -20.55
C ARG A 27 14.40 11.09 -20.27
N ALA A 28 13.71 12.22 -20.16
CA ALA A 28 12.26 12.24 -19.99
C ALA A 28 11.55 11.64 -21.21
N GLU A 29 11.99 11.96 -22.43
CA GLU A 29 11.43 11.39 -23.66
C GLU A 29 11.68 9.88 -23.77
N ILE A 30 12.88 9.40 -23.42
CA ILE A 30 13.17 7.96 -23.37
C ILE A 30 12.22 7.27 -22.38
N GLN A 31 11.97 7.87 -21.22
CA GLN A 31 11.04 7.31 -20.23
C GLN A 31 9.59 7.30 -20.75
N THR A 32 9.13 8.34 -21.45
CA THR A 32 7.78 8.38 -22.02
C THR A 32 7.60 7.33 -23.13
N LEU A 33 8.58 7.21 -24.03
CA LEU A 33 8.57 6.20 -25.10
C LEU A 33 8.63 4.77 -24.53
N GLN A 34 9.47 4.52 -23.52
CA GLN A 34 9.53 3.22 -22.84
C GLN A 34 8.21 2.88 -22.14
N LYS A 35 7.57 3.88 -21.50
CA LYS A 35 6.25 3.71 -20.86
C LYS A 35 5.19 3.38 -21.91
N ARG A 36 5.17 4.09 -23.05
CA ARG A 36 4.25 3.83 -24.17
C ARG A 36 4.46 2.44 -24.75
N LYS A 37 5.71 2.04 -25.01
CA LYS A 37 6.05 0.69 -25.46
C LYS A 37 5.50 -0.36 -24.51
N ARG A 38 5.77 -0.22 -23.20
CA ARG A 38 5.30 -1.15 -22.17
C ARG A 38 3.78 -1.28 -22.17
N LEU A 39 3.06 -0.16 -22.28
CA LEU A 39 1.61 -0.13 -22.32
C LEU A 39 1.09 -0.90 -23.54
N LEU A 40 1.59 -0.59 -24.74
CA LEU A 40 1.19 -1.27 -25.97
C LEU A 40 1.50 -2.76 -25.93
N THR A 41 2.69 -3.16 -25.47
CA THR A 41 3.04 -4.58 -25.34
C THR A 41 2.13 -5.31 -24.36
N SER A 42 1.79 -4.68 -23.22
CA SER A 42 0.87 -5.29 -22.26
C SER A 42 -0.55 -5.40 -22.81
N SER A 43 -1.01 -4.41 -23.57
CA SER A 43 -2.31 -4.43 -24.23
C SER A 43 -2.38 -5.52 -25.30
N LEU A 44 -1.33 -5.69 -26.10
CA LEU A 44 -1.26 -6.77 -27.09
C LEU A 44 -1.25 -8.15 -26.42
N LEU A 45 -0.42 -8.35 -25.39
CA LEU A 45 -0.36 -9.62 -24.68
C LEU A 45 -1.66 -9.97 -23.95
N THR A 46 -2.51 -9.00 -23.65
CA THR A 46 -3.82 -9.23 -23.00
C THR A 46 -4.96 -9.40 -23.99
N THR A 47 -4.74 -9.17 -25.29
CA THR A 47 -5.75 -9.38 -26.34
C THR A 47 -6.15 -10.86 -26.43
N ASN A 48 -7.45 -11.13 -26.51
CA ASN A 48 -8.02 -12.47 -26.56
C ASN A 48 -7.43 -13.35 -27.68
N GLN A 49 -7.15 -12.78 -28.86
CA GLN A 49 -6.55 -13.50 -29.99
C GLN A 49 -5.14 -14.01 -29.68
N ILE A 50 -4.32 -13.18 -29.03
CA ILE A 50 -2.94 -13.56 -28.67
C ILE A 50 -2.98 -14.57 -27.53
N GLN A 51 -3.88 -14.38 -26.54
CA GLN A 51 -4.09 -15.34 -25.47
C GLN A 51 -4.54 -16.71 -26.00
N SER A 52 -5.48 -16.77 -26.96
CA SER A 52 -5.93 -18.03 -27.55
C SER A 52 -4.80 -18.77 -28.28
N LEU A 53 -3.95 -18.03 -28.99
CA LEU A 53 -2.77 -18.58 -29.68
C LEU A 53 -1.71 -19.07 -28.69
N LEU A 54 -1.54 -18.39 -27.56
CA LEU A 54 -0.62 -18.80 -26.49
C LEU A 54 -1.11 -20.04 -25.73
N THR A 55 -2.43 -20.21 -25.57
CA THR A 55 -3.01 -21.41 -24.94
C THR A 55 -3.03 -22.63 -25.85
N THR A 56 -3.06 -22.44 -27.17
CA THR A 56 -3.08 -23.54 -28.15
C THR A 56 -1.99 -23.32 -29.19
N PRO A 57 -0.71 -23.53 -28.82
CA PRO A 57 0.38 -23.25 -29.72
C PRO A 57 0.40 -24.26 -30.89
N PRO A 58 0.57 -23.79 -32.14
CA PRO A 58 0.83 -24.68 -33.27
C PRO A 58 2.16 -25.41 -33.05
N LYS A 59 2.21 -26.70 -33.45
CA LYS A 59 3.31 -27.64 -33.18
C LYS A 59 4.69 -27.19 -33.69
N GLU A 60 4.73 -26.21 -34.59
CA GLU A 60 5.95 -25.69 -35.25
C GLU A 60 6.56 -24.46 -34.54
N ALA A 61 5.85 -23.84 -33.59
CA ALA A 61 6.27 -22.58 -32.95
C ALA A 61 7.07 -22.78 -31.64
N THR A 62 7.47 -24.01 -31.29
CA THR A 62 8.02 -24.35 -29.97
C THR A 62 9.29 -23.57 -29.62
N ASN A 63 10.19 -23.35 -30.57
CA ASN A 63 11.49 -22.72 -30.33
C ASN A 63 11.39 -21.21 -30.04
N THR A 64 10.43 -20.49 -30.64
CA THR A 64 10.21 -19.05 -30.35
C THR A 64 9.37 -18.86 -29.10
N LEU A 65 8.51 -19.81 -28.77
CA LEU A 65 7.66 -19.75 -27.59
C LEU A 65 8.45 -19.92 -26.29
N GLU A 66 9.56 -20.67 -26.29
CA GLU A 66 10.43 -20.80 -25.11
C GLU A 66 11.06 -19.47 -24.67
N THR A 67 11.43 -18.60 -25.62
CA THR A 67 11.98 -17.26 -25.31
C THR A 67 10.88 -16.24 -24.96
N LEU A 68 9.67 -16.41 -25.49
CA LEU A 68 8.49 -15.61 -25.13
C LEU A 68 7.84 -16.08 -23.81
N SER A 69 8.05 -17.33 -23.43
CA SER A 69 7.53 -17.97 -22.22
C SER A 69 7.75 -17.15 -20.95
N PRO A 70 8.96 -16.64 -20.63
CA PRO A 70 9.15 -15.84 -19.42
C PRO A 70 8.35 -14.53 -19.44
N LEU A 71 8.25 -13.86 -20.60
CA LEU A 71 7.48 -12.62 -20.74
C LEU A 71 5.97 -12.88 -20.61
N VAL A 72 5.48 -13.93 -21.28
CA VAL A 72 4.07 -14.34 -21.22
C VAL A 72 3.69 -14.78 -19.82
N GLN A 73 4.53 -15.58 -19.16
CA GLN A 73 4.31 -15.98 -17.76
C GLN A 73 4.35 -14.79 -16.82
N ALA A 74 5.28 -13.85 -17.01
CA ALA A 74 5.32 -12.62 -16.21
C ALA A 74 4.06 -11.77 -16.42
N ALA A 75 3.59 -11.63 -17.66
CA ALA A 75 2.35 -10.93 -17.99
C ALA A 75 1.12 -11.64 -17.38
N GLY A 76 1.07 -12.97 -17.43
CA GLY A 76 0.02 -13.77 -16.80
C GLY A 76 -0.01 -13.61 -15.28
N LYS A 77 1.15 -13.73 -14.61
CA LYS A 77 1.29 -13.51 -13.15
C LYS A 77 0.91 -12.10 -12.74
N HIS A 78 1.27 -11.11 -13.56
CA HIS A 78 0.89 -9.72 -13.32
C HIS A 78 -0.61 -9.50 -13.50
N ASN A 79 -1.22 -10.10 -14.52
CA ASN A 79 -2.66 -10.01 -14.76
C ASN A 79 -3.47 -10.64 -13.62
N THR A 80 -3.09 -11.85 -13.19
CA THR A 80 -3.76 -12.51 -12.05
C THR A 80 -3.60 -11.69 -10.77
N SER A 81 -2.38 -11.20 -10.48
CA SER A 81 -2.13 -10.33 -9.33
C SER A 81 -3.01 -9.07 -9.34
N ASN A 82 -3.13 -8.41 -10.50
CA ASN A 82 -3.99 -7.23 -10.64
C ASN A 82 -5.47 -7.58 -10.50
N HIS A 83 -5.91 -8.72 -11.05
CA HIS A 83 -7.28 -9.18 -10.89
C HIS A 83 -7.64 -9.38 -9.41
N HIS A 84 -6.78 -10.03 -8.64
CA HIS A 84 -6.97 -10.18 -7.19
C HIS A 84 -7.04 -8.83 -6.47
N ARG A 85 -6.18 -7.87 -6.86
CA ARG A 85 -6.17 -6.53 -6.26
C ARG A 85 -7.45 -5.75 -6.55
N ILE A 86 -7.97 -5.84 -7.76
CA ILE A 86 -9.23 -5.18 -8.16
C ILE A 86 -10.44 -5.86 -7.50
N ALA A 87 -10.50 -7.19 -7.53
CA ALA A 87 -11.66 -7.95 -7.08
C ALA A 87 -11.84 -7.91 -5.55
N PHE A 88 -10.75 -8.05 -4.79
CA PHE A 88 -10.83 -8.13 -3.33
C PHE A 88 -10.58 -6.79 -2.64
N GLY A 89 -9.85 -5.86 -3.27
CA GLY A 89 -9.44 -4.58 -2.69
C GLY A 89 -8.48 -4.70 -1.50
N ALA A 90 -8.22 -5.91 -1.00
CA ALA A 90 -7.25 -6.19 0.04
C ALA A 90 -6.46 -7.45 -0.34
N THR A 91 -5.13 -7.33 -0.40
CA THR A 91 -4.23 -8.43 -0.81
C THR A 91 -3.01 -8.50 0.09
N THR A 92 -2.53 -9.72 0.36
CA THR A 92 -1.31 -9.94 1.12
C THR A 92 -0.10 -10.15 0.21
N PHE A 93 1.08 -9.69 0.62
CA PHE A 93 2.33 -9.91 -0.08
C PHE A 93 3.48 -10.17 0.90
N PRO A 94 4.47 -11.00 0.54
CA PRO A 94 5.66 -11.19 1.37
C PRO A 94 6.54 -9.93 1.33
N PHE A 95 7.03 -9.49 2.48
CA PHE A 95 7.95 -8.36 2.59
C PHE A 95 9.14 -8.72 3.49
N LYS A 96 10.34 -8.30 3.10
CA LYS A 96 11.56 -8.54 3.88
C LYS A 96 12.06 -7.21 4.44
N ASP A 97 12.17 -7.12 5.76
CA ASP A 97 12.70 -5.94 6.43
C ASP A 97 14.17 -5.72 6.00
N PRO A 98 14.49 -4.56 5.39
CA PRO A 98 15.86 -4.26 4.96
C PRO A 98 16.77 -3.86 6.12
N SER A 99 16.25 -3.65 7.34
CA SER A 99 17.07 -3.18 8.46
C SER A 99 18.16 -4.19 8.85
N PRO A 100 19.39 -3.70 9.12
CA PRO A 100 20.51 -4.58 9.50
C PRO A 100 20.34 -5.20 10.89
N THR A 101 19.48 -4.61 11.72
CA THR A 101 19.19 -5.03 13.10
C THR A 101 18.12 -6.11 13.20
N ALA A 102 17.44 -6.46 12.10
CA ALA A 102 16.41 -7.48 12.11
C ALA A 102 17.04 -8.88 12.19
N ASN A 103 16.77 -9.59 13.29
CA ASN A 103 17.11 -11.01 13.44
C ASN A 103 16.50 -11.83 12.29
N SER A 104 17.17 -12.91 11.89
CA SER A 104 16.72 -13.80 10.79
C SER A 104 15.25 -14.22 10.93
N GLN A 105 14.78 -14.41 12.17
CA GLN A 105 13.42 -14.80 12.48
C GLN A 105 12.39 -13.65 12.37
N THR A 106 12.80 -12.39 12.58
CA THR A 106 11.92 -11.21 12.53
C THR A 106 12.00 -10.47 11.19
N LYS A 107 12.86 -10.92 10.28
CA LYS A 107 13.13 -10.28 8.99
C LYS A 107 11.98 -10.43 7.98
N ASN A 108 11.23 -11.53 8.08
CA ASN A 108 10.10 -11.79 7.19
C ASN A 108 8.82 -11.19 7.77
N LEU A 109 8.27 -10.21 7.06
CA LEU A 109 7.04 -9.51 7.37
C LEU A 109 5.94 -9.92 6.38
N LEU A 110 4.70 -9.96 6.86
CA LEU A 110 3.53 -10.12 6.02
C LEU A 110 2.99 -8.73 5.69
N GLY A 111 3.12 -8.32 4.43
CA GLY A 111 2.52 -7.10 3.93
C GLY A 111 1.03 -7.32 3.63
N VAL A 112 0.21 -6.34 3.99
CA VAL A 112 -1.18 -6.20 3.54
C VAL A 112 -1.26 -4.90 2.76
N ARG A 113 -1.84 -4.97 1.57
CA ARG A 113 -2.16 -3.85 0.71
C ARG A 113 -3.67 -3.69 0.67
N ILE A 114 -4.15 -2.48 0.94
CA ILE A 114 -5.56 -2.10 0.82
C ILE A 114 -5.66 -1.05 -0.28
N ASP A 115 -6.39 -1.38 -1.34
CA ASP A 115 -6.73 -0.52 -2.46
C ASP A 115 -8.17 -0.01 -2.27
N VAL A 116 -8.38 1.30 -2.33
CA VAL A 116 -9.71 1.94 -2.28
C VAL A 116 -9.99 2.57 -3.64
N CYS A 117 -11.12 2.22 -4.24
CA CYS A 117 -11.58 2.84 -5.48
C CYS A 117 -12.32 4.15 -5.13
N ALA A 118 -11.87 5.27 -5.68
CA ALA A 118 -12.51 6.57 -5.51
C ALA A 118 -13.66 6.74 -6.51
N ARG A 119 -14.52 7.75 -6.29
CA ARG A 119 -15.66 8.07 -7.17
C ARG A 119 -15.32 8.18 -8.66
N ASN A 120 -14.13 8.68 -9.01
CA ASN A 120 -13.68 8.83 -10.40
C ASN A 120 -13.30 7.52 -11.11
N GLY A 121 -13.57 6.36 -10.50
CA GLY A 121 -13.22 5.04 -11.04
C GLY A 121 -11.73 4.72 -11.00
N ARG A 122 -10.92 5.57 -10.35
CA ARG A 122 -9.49 5.34 -10.16
C ARG A 122 -9.24 4.85 -8.74
N PHE A 123 -8.20 4.04 -8.59
CA PHE A 123 -7.74 3.64 -7.27
C PHE A 123 -6.97 4.79 -6.61
N ALA A 124 -7.35 5.13 -5.39
CA ALA A 124 -6.59 6.02 -4.52
C ALA A 124 -5.23 5.41 -4.19
N LYS A 125 -4.35 6.20 -3.56
CA LYS A 125 -3.06 5.71 -3.09
C LYS A 125 -3.28 4.51 -2.15
N PRO A 126 -2.65 3.35 -2.40
CA PRO A 126 -2.83 2.17 -1.57
C PRO A 126 -2.32 2.40 -0.15
N TYR A 127 -3.01 1.78 0.80
CA TYR A 127 -2.57 1.71 2.19
C TYR A 127 -1.83 0.39 2.43
N TYR A 128 -0.71 0.48 3.14
CA TYR A 128 0.13 -0.66 3.47
C TYR A 128 0.15 -0.89 4.96
N ILE A 129 0.17 -2.17 5.34
CA ILE A 129 0.35 -2.64 6.70
C ILE A 129 1.40 -3.72 6.66
N LEU A 130 2.41 -3.61 7.50
CA LEU A 130 3.43 -4.63 7.65
C LEU A 130 3.19 -5.32 8.97
N LEU A 131 2.93 -6.62 8.92
CA LEU A 131 2.71 -7.46 10.07
C LEU A 131 3.97 -8.25 10.37
N ARG A 132 4.46 -8.15 11.60
CA ARG A 132 5.52 -8.98 12.12
C ARG A 132 4.91 -10.23 12.73
N SER A 133 5.59 -11.34 12.54
CA SER A 133 5.25 -12.55 13.25
C SER A 133 6.10 -12.72 14.51
N GLU A 134 5.43 -12.93 15.63
CA GLU A 134 6.02 -13.19 16.94
C GLU A 134 5.69 -14.63 17.37
N ARG A 135 6.66 -15.35 17.94
CA ARG A 135 6.39 -16.65 18.55
C ARG A 135 5.87 -16.38 19.96
N SER A 136 4.63 -16.80 20.22
CA SER A 136 4.06 -16.77 21.57
C SER A 136 4.26 -18.13 22.21
N HIS A 137 5.07 -18.16 23.28
CA HIS A 137 5.19 -19.31 24.15
C HIS A 137 4.14 -19.18 25.26
N VAL A 138 3.15 -20.06 25.27
CA VAL A 138 2.20 -20.17 26.38
C VAL A 138 2.62 -21.42 27.15
N ALA A 139 2.93 -21.28 28.44
CA ALA A 139 3.38 -22.40 29.27
C ALA A 139 2.44 -23.61 29.10
N GLY A 140 3.01 -24.74 28.64
CA GLY A 140 2.27 -25.99 28.41
C GLY A 140 1.61 -26.15 27.04
N LYS A 141 1.81 -25.25 26.07
CA LYS A 141 1.29 -25.41 24.69
C LYS A 141 2.34 -25.07 23.64
N GLU A 142 2.28 -25.79 22.51
CA GLU A 142 3.17 -25.58 21.36
C GLU A 142 3.23 -24.10 20.94
N SER A 143 4.42 -23.63 20.55
CA SER A 143 4.64 -22.21 20.24
C SER A 143 3.75 -21.78 19.07
N THR A 144 2.76 -20.92 19.35
CA THR A 144 1.85 -20.43 18.31
C THR A 144 2.41 -19.17 17.67
N ARG A 145 2.39 -19.14 16.34
CA ARG A 145 2.82 -18.00 15.55
C ARG A 145 1.72 -16.94 15.58
N ARG A 146 2.00 -15.79 16.19
CA ARG A 146 1.07 -14.64 16.29
C ARG A 146 1.54 -13.51 15.39
N LEU A 147 0.60 -12.70 14.90
CA LEU A 147 0.85 -11.52 14.09
C LEU A 147 0.67 -10.26 14.94
N ARG A 148 1.51 -9.26 14.66
CA ARG A 148 1.52 -7.93 15.28
C ARG A 148 1.73 -6.87 14.21
N VAL A 149 1.12 -5.71 14.35
CA VAL A 149 1.37 -4.58 13.45
C VAL A 149 2.78 -4.02 13.72
N HIS A 150 3.61 -3.98 12.68
CA HIS A 150 4.95 -3.38 12.73
C HIS A 150 4.94 -1.93 12.25
N ARG A 151 4.38 -1.68 11.06
CA ARG A 151 4.26 -0.35 10.46
C ARG A 151 3.01 -0.28 9.60
N HIS A 152 2.43 0.91 9.46
CA HIS A 152 1.31 1.14 8.55
C HIS A 152 1.34 2.54 7.94
N THR A 153 0.63 2.72 6.84
CA THR A 153 0.42 4.02 6.18
C THR A 153 -0.99 4.57 6.37
N ILE A 154 -1.77 3.97 7.28
CA ILE A 154 -3.16 4.37 7.59
C ILE A 154 -3.16 5.73 8.31
N PRO A 155 -4.09 6.64 7.99
CA PRO A 155 -4.23 7.92 8.69
C PRO A 155 -4.45 7.76 10.20
N SER A 156 -3.90 8.67 11.01
CA SER A 156 -3.89 8.58 12.47
C SER A 156 -5.27 8.61 13.14
N PHE A 157 -6.28 9.20 12.50
CA PHE A 157 -7.65 9.23 13.02
C PHE A 157 -8.33 7.86 13.01
N ILE A 158 -7.83 6.91 12.20
CA ILE A 158 -8.24 5.51 12.26
C ILE A 158 -7.33 4.81 13.28
N SER A 159 -7.90 4.43 14.41
CA SER A 159 -7.11 3.83 15.51
C SER A 159 -6.76 2.37 15.22
N VAL A 160 -5.63 2.16 14.56
CA VAL A 160 -5.08 0.83 14.27
C VAL A 160 -4.79 0.04 15.56
N ALA A 161 -4.32 0.71 16.61
CA ALA A 161 -4.04 0.08 17.91
C ALA A 161 -5.30 -0.53 18.56
N LYS A 162 -6.46 0.14 18.44
CA LYS A 162 -7.73 -0.40 18.94
C LYS A 162 -8.14 -1.65 18.14
N LEU A 163 -8.02 -1.60 16.82
CA LEU A 163 -8.33 -2.75 15.95
C LEU A 163 -7.36 -3.91 16.21
N GLU A 164 -6.07 -3.63 16.44
CA GLU A 164 -5.07 -4.64 16.78
C GLU A 164 -5.41 -5.32 18.12
N ALA A 165 -5.79 -4.55 19.15
CA ALA A 165 -6.16 -5.11 20.45
C ALA A 165 -7.38 -6.04 20.38
N VAL A 166 -8.34 -5.75 19.49
CA VAL A 166 -9.57 -6.53 19.31
C VAL A 166 -9.33 -7.79 18.49
N TYR A 167 -8.67 -7.67 17.34
CA TYR A 167 -8.57 -8.75 16.34
C TYR A 167 -7.25 -9.52 16.37
N LEU A 168 -6.17 -8.90 16.87
CA LEU A 168 -4.84 -9.50 17.03
C LEU A 168 -4.42 -9.52 18.51
N PRO A 169 -5.21 -10.13 19.41
CA PRO A 169 -4.95 -10.07 20.86
C PRO A 169 -3.59 -10.68 21.24
N ARG A 170 -2.87 -9.94 22.07
CA ARG A 170 -1.59 -10.36 22.66
C ARG A 170 -1.80 -11.49 23.67
N ALA A 171 -0.88 -12.46 23.69
CA ALA A 171 -0.84 -13.42 24.79
C ALA A 171 -0.37 -12.67 26.04
N ARG A 172 -1.22 -12.57 27.06
CA ARG A 172 -0.78 -12.18 28.40
C ARG A 172 -0.05 -13.39 28.99
N GLY A 173 1.29 -13.43 28.90
CA GLY A 173 2.05 -14.59 29.38
C GLY A 173 3.58 -14.55 29.21
N SER A 174 4.20 -13.46 28.76
CA SER A 174 5.66 -13.30 28.78
C SER A 174 6.03 -11.95 29.41
N THR A 175 6.37 -12.01 30.70
CA THR A 175 6.70 -10.92 31.64
C THR A 175 8.01 -10.18 31.29
N HIS A 176 8.04 -8.84 31.36
CA HIS A 176 9.03 -8.00 32.08
C HIS A 176 8.92 -6.50 31.72
N GLN A 177 8.87 -5.65 32.76
CA GLN A 177 9.19 -4.20 32.87
C GLN A 177 8.42 -3.19 31.99
N ASP A 178 7.39 -2.60 32.58
CA ASP A 178 7.31 -1.15 32.73
C ASP A 178 6.75 -0.91 34.15
N GLU A 179 7.64 -0.54 35.06
CA GLU A 179 7.30 -0.03 36.39
C GLU A 179 6.91 1.44 36.23
N GLU A 180 5.67 1.79 36.52
CA GLU A 180 5.36 3.07 37.15
C GLU A 180 4.06 2.94 37.95
N GLU A 181 4.17 3.33 39.21
CA GLU A 181 3.25 3.10 40.33
C GLU A 181 1.91 3.83 40.20
N GLY A 182 0.90 3.28 40.87
CA GLY A 182 -0.40 3.92 41.04
C GLY A 182 -1.36 3.02 41.83
N ASP A 183 -1.04 2.83 43.11
CA ASP A 183 -1.86 2.17 44.13
C ASP A 183 -3.21 2.89 44.32
N THR A 184 -4.32 2.14 44.25
CA THR A 184 -5.45 2.30 45.19
C THR A 184 -6.39 1.11 45.11
N SER A 185 -6.59 0.53 46.28
CA SER A 185 -7.39 -0.62 46.66
C SER A 185 -8.90 -0.40 46.54
N SER A 186 -9.63 -1.42 46.10
CA SER A 186 -10.87 -1.90 46.75
C SER A 186 -11.42 -3.13 46.02
N GLU A 187 -11.73 -4.15 46.81
CA GLU A 187 -12.30 -5.44 46.43
C GLU A 187 -13.78 -5.31 46.00
N ASP A 188 -14.20 -6.15 45.05
CA ASP A 188 -15.23 -7.20 45.24
C ASP A 188 -16.21 -7.39 44.06
N SER A 189 -16.51 -8.68 43.80
CA SER A 189 -17.51 -9.26 42.88
C SER A 189 -17.14 -9.51 41.39
N PRO A 190 -17.80 -10.46 40.70
CA PRO A 190 -17.45 -11.88 40.76
C PRO A 190 -17.20 -12.51 39.37
N SER A 191 -16.54 -13.68 39.35
CA SER A 191 -16.40 -14.58 38.19
C SER A 191 -15.65 -14.00 36.97
N LYS A 192 -14.34 -13.77 37.12
CA LYS A 192 -13.41 -13.62 35.99
C LYS A 192 -13.40 -14.93 35.19
N LYS A 193 -14.27 -15.02 34.18
CA LYS A 193 -14.14 -15.98 33.08
C LYS A 193 -12.73 -15.78 32.53
N GLN A 194 -11.86 -16.76 32.79
CA GLN A 194 -10.55 -16.89 32.15
C GLN A 194 -10.72 -16.50 30.67
N PRO A 195 -10.06 -15.44 30.17
CA PRO A 195 -10.22 -15.07 28.79
C PRO A 195 -9.61 -16.20 27.97
N SER A 196 -10.49 -17.08 27.48
CA SER A 196 -10.17 -18.04 26.43
C SER A 196 -9.30 -17.32 25.42
N THR A 197 -8.13 -17.88 25.13
CA THR A 197 -7.13 -17.29 24.24
C THR A 197 -7.77 -17.08 22.88
N ARG A 198 -8.38 -15.90 22.67
CA ARG A 198 -9.11 -15.57 21.44
C ARG A 198 -8.16 -15.81 20.28
N LYS A 199 -8.59 -16.64 19.34
CA LYS A 199 -7.85 -16.92 18.12
C LYS A 199 -7.67 -15.58 17.39
N GLN A 200 -6.46 -15.30 16.92
CA GLN A 200 -6.22 -14.12 16.10
C GLN A 200 -6.98 -14.25 14.78
N ASP A 201 -7.68 -13.19 14.38
CA ASP A 201 -8.39 -13.13 13.12
C ASP A 201 -7.88 -11.97 12.27
N LEU A 202 -6.91 -12.29 11.40
CA LEU A 202 -6.37 -11.34 10.45
C LEU A 202 -7.42 -10.89 9.43
N SER A 203 -8.32 -11.79 9.03
CA SER A 203 -9.32 -11.47 8.01
C SER A 203 -10.32 -10.44 8.52
N ALA A 204 -10.77 -10.57 9.77
CA ALA A 204 -11.62 -9.59 10.42
C ALA A 204 -10.90 -8.26 10.66
N PHE A 205 -9.64 -8.28 11.08
CA PHE A 205 -8.82 -7.08 11.22
C PHE A 205 -8.75 -6.28 9.92
N VAL A 206 -8.38 -6.93 8.81
CA VAL A 206 -8.25 -6.28 7.50
C VAL A 206 -9.61 -5.82 6.99
N ARG A 207 -10.68 -6.59 7.23
CA ARG A 207 -12.04 -6.25 6.82
C ARG A 207 -12.55 -4.98 7.50
N GLU A 208 -12.43 -4.87 8.82
CA GLU A 208 -12.86 -3.66 9.52
C GLU A 208 -12.00 -2.46 9.16
N LEU A 209 -10.68 -2.65 9.03
CA LEU A 209 -9.82 -1.56 8.62
C LEU A 209 -10.16 -1.05 7.21
N ARG A 210 -10.43 -1.96 6.28
CA ARG A 210 -10.90 -1.60 4.93
C ARG A 210 -12.22 -0.84 5.00
N ARG A 211 -13.15 -1.28 5.86
CA ARG A 211 -14.44 -0.62 6.06
C ARG A 211 -14.25 0.82 6.56
N GLU A 212 -13.38 1.05 7.54
CA GLU A 212 -13.07 2.40 8.04
C GLU A 212 -12.45 3.29 6.95
N LEU A 213 -11.50 2.76 6.18
CA LEU A 213 -10.88 3.48 5.06
C LEU A 213 -11.90 3.84 3.97
N VAL A 214 -12.73 2.88 3.56
CA VAL A 214 -13.78 3.10 2.56
C VAL A 214 -14.80 4.11 3.07
N ALA A 215 -15.24 4.00 4.32
CA ALA A 215 -16.20 4.93 4.92
C ALA A 215 -15.63 6.36 5.02
N TRP A 216 -14.32 6.50 5.24
CA TRP A 216 -13.66 7.80 5.18
C TRP A 216 -13.62 8.36 3.76
N HIS A 217 -13.18 7.58 2.77
CA HIS A 217 -13.17 8.00 1.35
C HIS A 217 -14.56 8.38 0.86
N MET A 218 -15.59 7.60 1.19
CA MET A 218 -16.98 7.91 0.82
C MET A 218 -17.47 9.25 1.42
N ARG A 219 -17.03 9.59 2.63
CA ARG A 219 -17.37 10.88 3.26
C ARG A 219 -16.67 12.05 2.57
N VAL A 220 -15.39 11.88 2.21
CA VAL A 220 -14.64 12.88 1.45
C VAL A 220 -15.29 13.08 0.08
N ASP A 221 -15.57 11.98 -0.63
CA ASP A 221 -16.22 12.00 -1.94
C ASP A 221 -17.61 12.66 -1.90
N ALA A 222 -18.38 12.45 -0.82
CA ALA A 222 -19.68 13.10 -0.64
C ALA A 222 -19.54 14.62 -0.41
N ILE A 223 -18.54 15.06 0.35
CA ILE A 223 -18.26 16.48 0.55
C ILE A 223 -17.82 17.12 -0.77
N ASP A 224 -16.96 16.45 -1.54
CA ASP A 224 -16.49 16.95 -2.82
C ASP A 224 -17.62 17.01 -3.84
N LEU A 225 -18.54 16.04 -3.85
CA LEU A 225 -19.75 16.11 -4.67
C LEU A 225 -20.63 17.31 -4.31
N LEU A 226 -20.83 17.59 -3.02
CA LEU A 226 -21.60 18.76 -2.59
C LEU A 226 -20.91 20.07 -2.99
N ARG A 227 -19.58 20.12 -2.93
CA ARG A 227 -18.81 21.28 -3.39
C ARG A 227 -18.92 21.51 -4.89
N GLU A 228 -18.92 20.43 -5.67
CA GLU A 228 -19.19 20.48 -7.11
C GLU A 228 -20.61 21.02 -7.37
N TRP A 229 -21.61 20.55 -6.63
CA TRP A 229 -23.00 21.00 -6.80
C TRP A 229 -23.21 22.48 -6.47
N VAL A 230 -22.49 23.00 -5.46
CA VAL A 230 -22.55 24.42 -5.08
C VAL A 230 -21.66 25.29 -5.98
N GLY A 231 -20.93 24.71 -6.95
CA GLY A 231 -20.06 25.46 -7.85
C GLY A 231 -18.79 26.00 -7.20
N LEU A 232 -18.41 25.47 -6.03
CA LEU A 232 -17.18 25.88 -5.33
C LEU A 232 -15.93 25.22 -5.93
N VAL A 233 -16.12 24.10 -6.62
CA VAL A 233 -15.04 23.24 -7.10
C VAL A 233 -15.43 22.67 -8.46
N ASP A 234 -14.49 22.65 -9.41
CA ASP A 234 -14.69 22.01 -10.72
C ASP A 234 -14.72 20.48 -10.62
N SER A 235 -15.09 19.79 -11.72
CA SER A 235 -15.13 18.32 -11.80
C SER A 235 -13.76 17.64 -11.61
N GLU A 236 -12.68 18.42 -11.50
CA GLU A 236 -11.32 17.95 -11.22
C GLU A 236 -10.84 18.27 -9.80
N GLY A 237 -11.68 18.85 -8.93
CA GLY A 237 -11.33 19.14 -7.55
C GLY A 237 -10.58 20.47 -7.34
N ARG A 238 -10.54 21.35 -8.34
CA ARG A 238 -9.91 22.68 -8.24
C ARG A 238 -10.90 23.71 -7.72
N VAL A 239 -10.48 24.49 -6.73
CA VAL A 239 -11.31 25.56 -6.15
C VAL A 239 -11.52 26.64 -7.20
N ILE A 240 -12.78 26.93 -7.51
CA ILE A 240 -13.15 28.05 -8.38
C ILE A 240 -13.11 29.32 -7.52
N PRO A 241 -12.39 30.39 -7.93
CA PRO A 241 -12.38 31.66 -7.21
C PRO A 241 -13.81 32.19 -7.06
N SER A 242 -14.11 32.75 -5.88
CA SER A 242 -15.44 33.23 -5.48
C SER A 242 -16.05 34.28 -6.42
N GLU A 243 -15.26 34.86 -7.33
CA GLU A 243 -15.68 35.87 -8.31
C GLU A 243 -16.50 35.28 -9.48
N ASP A 244 -16.39 33.97 -9.75
CA ASP A 244 -17.08 33.29 -10.86
C ASP A 244 -18.29 32.43 -10.40
N VAL A 245 -18.64 32.47 -9.11
CA VAL A 245 -19.79 31.72 -8.58
C VAL A 245 -21.08 32.45 -8.98
N SER A 246 -21.70 32.01 -10.07
CA SER A 246 -23.02 32.50 -10.49
C SER A 246 -24.06 32.19 -9.40
N PRO A 247 -24.89 33.16 -8.98
CA PRO A 247 -25.78 33.03 -7.83
C PRO A 247 -27.04 32.17 -8.07
N ASP A 248 -27.27 31.68 -9.29
CA ASP A 248 -28.53 31.03 -9.63
C ASP A 248 -28.40 29.49 -9.74
N PRO A 249 -29.27 28.72 -9.05
CA PRO A 249 -29.30 27.27 -9.19
C PRO A 249 -29.84 26.89 -10.56
N ILE A 250 -29.10 26.04 -11.28
CA ILE A 250 -29.59 25.37 -12.49
C ILE A 250 -30.62 24.32 -12.06
N VAL A 251 -31.90 24.59 -12.34
CA VAL A 251 -33.05 23.69 -12.17
C VAL A 251 -33.06 22.61 -13.24
#